data_AF-A0AAW9RG55-F1
#
_entry.id   AF-A0AAW9RG55-F1
#
_cell.length_a   1.000
_cell.length_b   1.000
_cell.length_c   1.000
_cell.angle_alpha   90.00
_cell.angle_beta   90.00
_cell.angle_gamma   90.00
#
_symmetry.space_group_name_H-M   'P 1'
#
loop_
_entity.id
_entity.type
_entity.pdbx_description
1 polymer ?
#
loop_
_entity_poly.entity_id
_entity_poly.type
_entity_poly.pdbx_seq_one_letter_code
_entity_poly.pdbx_strand_id
1 'polypeptide(L)'
;MTIRHSTITDNHADSNDNGSADSGGGVYVLNGGSVTLANNLIAANRTGSGSIDSHDLRGVFTTTGYNLVGDNRGAAASFPAGTPNASNDTVGAGPLNSIDPELNVLGMDGGPTPTHSLGFSSPAIDQGRCTSQTADQHGYGNEVTGLRAVDQPVVTNLDDGCDIGAFERGATTTNDPPVANDDSYTVLEDVLFEATDLDGQTTSGDSADDGVLANDTDSDSSLFVSNGGSFTADGLGGSVELAADGGFTYQSPADQSGLATFEYTASDGSDSDSATVSLTVLPVNDAPGFTAASALVEVDESAGPQTVSG
;
A
#
# COMPACT_ATOMS: atom_id res chain seq x y z
N MET A 1 3.92 -35.15 4.71
CA MET A 1 4.45 -34.21 5.75
C MET A 1 4.47 -32.84 5.11
N THR A 2 4.19 -31.80 5.88
CA THR A 2 4.20 -30.43 5.37
C THR A 2 5.14 -29.59 6.22
N ILE A 3 6.05 -28.86 5.56
CA ILE A 3 6.90 -27.85 6.19
C ILE A 3 6.30 -26.50 5.82
N ARG A 4 6.06 -25.65 6.82
CA ARG A 4 5.48 -24.31 6.63
C ARG A 4 6.20 -23.28 7.46
N HIS A 5 6.25 -22.04 6.98
CA HIS A 5 6.72 -20.86 7.73
C HIS A 5 8.05 -21.13 8.43
N SER A 6 8.94 -21.82 7.70
CA SER A 6 10.22 -22.26 8.23
C SER A 6 11.35 -21.57 7.47
N THR A 7 12.32 -21.08 8.24
CA THR A 7 13.63 -20.70 7.75
C THR A 7 14.61 -21.84 8.00
N ILE A 8 15.13 -22.40 6.92
CA ILE A 8 16.09 -23.50 6.90
C ILE A 8 17.29 -23.00 6.11
N THR A 9 18.22 -22.35 6.82
CA THR A 9 19.42 -21.74 6.24
C THR A 9 20.67 -22.12 7.04
N ASP A 10 21.83 -21.95 6.41
CA ASP A 10 23.15 -22.17 7.00
C ASP A 10 23.36 -23.56 7.65
N ASN A 11 22.53 -24.54 7.31
CA ASN A 11 22.74 -25.91 7.78
C ASN A 11 23.98 -26.50 7.10
N HIS A 12 24.78 -27.23 7.87
CA HIS A 12 25.96 -27.91 7.38
C HIS A 12 25.82 -29.41 7.59
N ALA A 13 25.45 -30.12 6.53
CA ALA A 13 25.30 -31.57 6.58
C ALA A 13 26.68 -32.24 6.64
N ASP A 14 26.94 -33.08 7.66
CA ASP A 14 28.16 -33.88 7.70
C ASP A 14 28.04 -35.10 6.78
N SER A 15 29.05 -35.31 5.95
CA SER A 15 29.00 -36.27 4.84
C SER A 15 29.25 -37.72 5.27
N ASN A 16 28.64 -38.21 6.35
CA ASN A 16 28.93 -39.56 6.85
C ASN A 16 27.96 -40.66 6.38
N ASP A 17 26.97 -40.34 5.53
CA ASP A 17 26.29 -41.35 4.71
C ASP A 17 27.03 -41.56 3.37
N ASN A 18 28.20 -42.21 3.47
CA ASN A 18 28.92 -42.87 2.38
C ASN A 18 29.47 -42.00 1.21
N GLY A 19 29.82 -40.73 1.45
CA GLY A 19 30.65 -39.96 0.51
C GLY A 19 29.99 -39.59 -0.83
N SER A 20 28.66 -39.64 -0.90
CA SER A 20 27.92 -39.06 -2.03
C SER A 20 27.87 -37.55 -1.85
N ALA A 21 28.54 -36.79 -2.72
CA ALA A 21 28.55 -35.32 -2.77
C ALA A 21 27.17 -34.67 -2.98
N ASP A 22 26.11 -35.48 -3.11
CA ASP A 22 24.79 -35.05 -3.56
C ASP A 22 23.75 -34.88 -2.44
N SER A 23 24.09 -35.14 -1.17
CA SER A 23 23.14 -34.99 -0.06
C SER A 23 23.01 -33.51 0.32
N GLY A 24 22.01 -32.81 -0.21
CA GLY A 24 21.73 -31.41 0.10
C GLY A 24 21.70 -31.07 1.59
N GLY A 25 21.97 -29.80 1.93
CA GLY A 25 22.09 -29.34 3.32
C GLY A 25 20.78 -28.91 3.97
N GLY A 26 19.73 -28.62 3.19
CA GLY A 26 18.47 -28.07 3.69
C GLY A 26 17.44 -29.15 4.03
N VAL A 27 16.71 -29.65 3.03
CA VAL A 27 15.67 -30.67 3.21
C VAL A 27 15.94 -31.89 2.33
N TYR A 28 16.05 -33.06 2.95
CA TYR A 28 16.21 -34.34 2.27
C TYR A 28 15.00 -35.25 2.45
N VAL A 29 14.42 -35.69 1.34
CA VAL A 29 13.31 -36.65 1.30
C VAL A 29 13.83 -37.99 0.78
N LEU A 30 13.73 -39.02 1.63
CA LEU A 30 14.08 -40.39 1.30
C LEU A 30 13.20 -40.95 0.16
N ASN A 31 13.73 -41.95 -0.54
CA ASN A 31 13.04 -42.58 -1.65
C ASN A 31 11.66 -43.14 -1.24
N GLY A 32 10.61 -42.79 -1.99
CA GLY A 32 9.21 -43.13 -1.70
C GLY A 32 8.49 -42.13 -0.78
N GLY A 33 9.18 -41.11 -0.26
CA GLY A 33 8.60 -40.01 0.49
C GLY A 33 8.20 -38.82 -0.40
N SER A 34 7.31 -37.98 0.11
CA SER A 34 6.99 -36.66 -0.46
C SER A 34 6.75 -35.66 0.66
N VAL A 35 7.26 -34.44 0.49
CA VAL A 35 7.05 -33.33 1.41
C VAL A 35 6.33 -32.20 0.68
N THR A 36 5.34 -31.60 1.34
CA THR A 36 4.73 -30.35 0.89
C THR A 36 5.47 -29.18 1.52
N LEU A 37 5.93 -28.25 0.70
CA LEU A 37 6.48 -26.98 1.14
C LEU A 37 5.42 -25.89 0.96
N ALA A 38 5.17 -25.11 1.99
CA ALA A 38 4.33 -23.91 1.95
C ALA A 38 5.06 -22.75 2.60
N ASN A 39 5.28 -21.63 1.90
CA ASN A 39 5.81 -20.42 2.52
C ASN A 39 7.10 -20.72 3.33
N ASN A 40 8.15 -21.21 2.69
CA ASN A 40 9.42 -21.52 3.38
C ASN A 40 10.58 -20.75 2.77
N LEU A 41 11.58 -20.46 3.59
CA LEU A 41 12.89 -19.97 3.17
C LEU A 41 13.91 -21.11 3.32
N ILE A 42 14.39 -21.66 2.21
CA ILE A 42 15.30 -22.82 2.21
C ILE A 42 16.46 -22.52 1.27
N ALA A 43 17.52 -21.93 1.81
CA ALA A 43 18.64 -21.45 1.01
C ALA A 43 19.96 -21.44 1.82
N ALA A 44 21.09 -21.25 1.13
CA ALA A 44 22.42 -21.17 1.73
C ALA A 44 22.83 -22.42 2.55
N ASN A 45 22.17 -23.57 2.38
CA ASN A 45 22.52 -24.78 3.09
C ASN A 45 23.69 -25.51 2.39
N ARG A 46 24.65 -25.99 3.18
CA ARG A 46 25.95 -26.50 2.71
C ARG A 46 26.16 -27.99 3.03
N THR A 47 26.97 -28.66 2.21
CA THR A 47 27.54 -29.98 2.55
C THR A 47 28.94 -29.88 3.14
N GLY A 48 29.28 -30.87 3.96
CA GLY A 48 30.58 -31.07 4.62
C GLY A 48 31.83 -31.07 3.72
N SER A 49 31.66 -31.06 2.40
CA SER A 49 32.76 -30.99 1.44
C SER A 49 33.36 -29.58 1.28
N GLY A 50 32.75 -28.55 1.90
CA GLY A 50 33.13 -27.15 1.70
C GLY A 50 32.82 -26.65 0.28
N SER A 51 32.13 -27.46 -0.54
CA SER A 51 31.59 -27.04 -1.82
C SER A 51 30.36 -26.16 -1.62
N ILE A 52 30.32 -25.05 -2.36
CA ILE A 52 29.15 -24.17 -2.49
C ILE A 52 28.02 -24.80 -3.31
N ASP A 53 28.21 -26.02 -3.83
CA ASP A 53 27.32 -26.67 -4.81
C ASP A 53 26.26 -27.61 -4.22
N SER A 54 25.96 -27.56 -2.91
CA SER A 54 24.97 -28.48 -2.34
C SER A 54 23.54 -28.01 -2.52
N HIS A 55 22.70 -28.95 -2.96
CA HIS A 55 21.26 -28.76 -3.11
C HIS A 55 20.61 -28.27 -1.80
N ASP A 56 19.74 -27.27 -1.85
CA ASP A 56 18.92 -26.91 -0.70
C ASP A 56 17.79 -27.92 -0.50
N LEU A 57 17.28 -28.46 -1.61
CA LEU A 57 16.25 -29.49 -1.65
C LEU A 57 16.73 -30.76 -2.34
N ARG A 58 16.42 -31.92 -1.76
CA ARG A 58 16.61 -33.22 -2.41
C ARG A 58 15.46 -34.18 -2.22
N GLY A 59 14.97 -34.76 -3.32
CA GLY A 59 13.88 -35.73 -3.35
C GLY A 59 12.61 -35.18 -4.00
N VAL A 60 11.43 -35.68 -3.60
CA VAL A 60 10.15 -35.30 -4.21
C VAL A 60 9.44 -34.26 -3.34
N PHE A 61 9.13 -33.13 -3.95
CA PHE A 61 8.43 -32.02 -3.30
C PHE A 61 7.18 -31.66 -4.09
N THR A 62 6.14 -31.34 -3.32
CA THR A 62 4.99 -30.58 -3.81
C THR A 62 5.03 -29.21 -3.16
N THR A 63 4.54 -28.21 -3.86
CA THR A 63 4.55 -26.83 -3.40
C THR A 63 3.12 -26.32 -3.31
N THR A 64 2.85 -25.63 -2.22
CA THR A 64 1.83 -24.59 -2.14
C THR A 64 2.66 -23.32 -2.07
N GLY A 65 2.42 -22.38 -2.98
CA GLY A 65 3.40 -21.37 -3.42
C GLY A 65 4.17 -20.57 -2.37
N TYR A 66 5.01 -19.67 -2.87
CA TYR A 66 5.82 -18.75 -2.08
C TYR A 66 6.90 -19.42 -1.23
N ASN A 67 7.55 -20.43 -1.76
CA ASN A 67 8.81 -20.90 -1.21
C ASN A 67 9.96 -20.13 -1.87
N LEU A 68 10.92 -19.64 -1.09
CA LEU A 68 12.22 -19.21 -1.60
C LEU A 68 13.20 -20.36 -1.42
N VAL A 69 13.70 -20.86 -2.55
CA VAL A 69 14.64 -21.98 -2.58
C VAL A 69 15.91 -21.53 -3.29
N GLY A 70 17.04 -21.58 -2.58
CA GLY A 70 18.33 -21.16 -3.12
C GLY A 70 18.75 -21.99 -4.33
N ASP A 71 18.84 -23.31 -4.16
CA ASP A 71 19.20 -24.26 -5.21
C ASP A 71 18.30 -25.51 -5.21
N ASN A 72 17.53 -25.68 -6.28
CA ASN A 72 16.62 -26.81 -6.44
C ASN A 72 17.17 -27.99 -7.25
N ARG A 73 18.44 -28.03 -7.67
CA ARG A 73 18.95 -29.08 -8.59
C ARG A 73 18.80 -30.51 -8.04
N GLY A 74 18.67 -30.68 -6.72
CA GLY A 74 18.43 -31.98 -6.09
C GLY A 74 16.95 -32.37 -6.00
N ALA A 75 16.04 -31.44 -6.25
CA ALA A 75 14.60 -31.69 -6.27
C ALA A 75 14.18 -32.39 -7.56
N ALA A 76 13.13 -33.22 -7.48
CA ALA A 76 12.49 -33.78 -8.65
C ALA A 76 11.91 -32.66 -9.54
N ALA A 77 11.79 -32.92 -10.86
CA ALA A 77 11.33 -31.96 -11.86
C ALA A 77 9.93 -31.35 -11.62
N SER A 78 9.20 -31.78 -10.59
CA SER A 78 7.93 -31.19 -10.15
C SER A 78 8.09 -29.81 -9.47
N PHE A 79 9.32 -29.32 -9.29
CA PHE A 79 9.61 -28.04 -8.64
C PHE A 79 10.52 -27.17 -9.51
N PRO A 80 9.99 -26.53 -10.58
CA PRO A 80 10.80 -25.82 -11.58
C PRO A 80 11.46 -24.55 -11.03
N ALA A 81 12.66 -24.23 -11.51
CA ALA A 81 13.32 -22.96 -11.20
C ALA A 81 12.62 -21.76 -11.89
N GLY A 82 12.77 -20.57 -11.32
CA GLY A 82 12.17 -19.32 -11.83
C GLY A 82 11.78 -18.35 -10.70
N THR A 83 11.62 -17.09 -11.06
CA THR A 83 11.31 -16.00 -10.10
C THR A 83 10.22 -15.08 -10.66
N PRO A 84 8.95 -15.25 -10.25
CA PRO A 84 8.38 -16.48 -9.67
C PRO A 84 8.11 -17.54 -10.74
N ASN A 85 8.10 -18.81 -10.34
CA ASN A 85 7.66 -19.91 -11.20
C ASN A 85 6.11 -20.01 -11.24
N ALA A 86 5.58 -21.00 -11.97
CA ALA A 86 4.14 -21.21 -12.13
C ALA A 86 3.38 -21.54 -10.83
N SER A 87 4.10 -21.85 -9.75
CA SER A 87 3.56 -22.11 -8.41
C SER A 87 3.76 -20.92 -7.47
N ASN A 88 4.18 -19.75 -7.97
CA ASN A 88 4.55 -18.58 -7.18
C ASN A 88 5.75 -18.79 -6.23
N ASP A 89 6.62 -19.76 -6.51
CA ASP A 89 7.88 -19.92 -5.77
C ASP A 89 9.00 -19.11 -6.42
N THR A 90 9.96 -18.67 -5.61
CA THR A 90 11.22 -18.03 -6.03
C THR A 90 12.32 -19.08 -5.91
N VAL A 91 12.75 -19.65 -7.04
CA VAL A 91 13.57 -20.87 -7.02
C VAL A 91 14.79 -20.71 -7.93
N GLY A 92 15.98 -20.78 -7.33
CA GLY A 92 17.24 -20.77 -8.07
C GLY A 92 17.55 -22.10 -8.76
N ALA A 93 18.34 -22.03 -9.83
CA ALA A 93 18.55 -23.14 -10.77
C ALA A 93 19.95 -23.79 -10.70
N GLY A 94 20.77 -23.42 -9.73
CA GLY A 94 22.11 -23.97 -9.54
C GLY A 94 23.14 -22.96 -9.05
N PRO A 95 24.45 -23.27 -9.07
CA PRO A 95 25.43 -22.57 -8.24
C PRO A 95 25.78 -21.16 -8.76
N LEU A 96 25.49 -20.89 -10.03
CA LEU A 96 25.63 -19.55 -10.64
C LEU A 96 24.30 -18.78 -10.71
N ASN A 97 23.19 -19.46 -10.40
CA ASN A 97 21.83 -18.92 -10.42
C ASN A 97 21.12 -19.28 -9.11
N SER A 98 21.88 -19.37 -8.02
CA SER A 98 21.38 -19.68 -6.69
C SER A 98 20.87 -18.37 -6.10
N ILE A 99 19.77 -18.46 -5.36
CA ILE A 99 19.16 -17.29 -4.75
C ILE A 99 19.67 -17.22 -3.32
N ASP A 100 20.46 -16.17 -3.05
CA ASP A 100 20.84 -15.82 -1.69
C ASP A 100 19.63 -15.18 -1.02
N PRO A 101 19.19 -15.66 0.15
CA PRO A 101 18.12 -15.03 0.90
C PRO A 101 18.56 -13.71 1.54
N GLU A 102 19.85 -13.40 1.58
CA GLU A 102 20.44 -12.19 2.15
C GLU A 102 19.90 -11.86 3.56
N LEU A 103 20.08 -12.82 4.47
CA LEU A 103 19.65 -12.68 5.85
C LEU A 103 20.64 -11.88 6.69
N ASN A 104 20.14 -11.03 7.59
CA ASN A 104 20.93 -10.38 8.62
C ASN A 104 21.37 -11.38 9.70
N VAL A 105 22.23 -10.93 10.62
CA VAL A 105 22.61 -11.72 11.80
C VAL A 105 21.39 -12.01 12.68
N LEU A 106 21.37 -13.18 13.31
CA LEU A 106 20.30 -13.60 14.22
C LEU A 106 20.08 -12.54 15.32
N GLY A 107 18.86 -12.02 15.40
CA GLY A 107 18.47 -10.89 16.25
C GLY A 107 17.09 -11.08 16.87
N MET A 108 16.64 -10.13 17.68
CA MET A 108 15.28 -10.14 18.26
C MET A 108 14.34 -9.35 17.36
N ASP A 109 14.02 -9.93 16.22
CA ASP A 109 13.35 -9.23 15.12
C ASP A 109 11.82 -9.45 15.23
N GLY A 110 11.22 -8.94 16.31
CA GLY A 110 9.78 -8.96 16.52
C GLY A 110 9.19 -10.22 17.21
N GLY A 111 9.92 -11.32 17.31
CA GLY A 111 9.43 -12.54 18.00
C GLY A 111 9.84 -12.66 19.48
N PRO A 112 9.21 -13.58 20.25
CA PRO A 112 9.73 -13.98 21.56
C PRO A 112 11.02 -14.80 21.47
N THR A 113 11.42 -15.20 20.26
CA THR A 113 12.63 -15.96 19.94
C THR A 113 13.46 -15.21 18.91
N PRO A 114 14.80 -15.29 18.98
CA PRO A 114 15.65 -14.70 17.96
C PRO A 114 15.38 -15.30 16.59
N THR A 115 15.29 -14.45 15.57
CA THR A 115 15.08 -14.78 14.17
C THR A 115 16.10 -14.05 13.31
N HIS A 116 16.26 -14.48 12.05
CA HIS A 116 17.04 -13.75 11.08
C HIS A 116 16.12 -12.75 10.37
N SER A 117 16.31 -11.45 10.59
CA SER A 117 15.68 -10.44 9.74
C SER A 117 16.19 -10.54 8.31
N LEU A 118 15.32 -10.17 7.38
CA LEU A 118 15.68 -10.05 5.97
C LEU A 118 16.59 -8.82 5.78
N GLY A 119 17.62 -8.96 4.95
CA GLY A 119 18.50 -7.87 4.56
C GLY A 119 17.83 -6.95 3.52
N PHE A 120 18.37 -5.75 3.34
CA PHE A 120 17.80 -4.72 2.47
C PHE A 120 17.57 -5.16 1.01
N SER A 121 18.41 -6.05 0.48
CA SER A 121 18.31 -6.59 -0.88
C SER A 121 17.79 -8.03 -0.93
N SER A 122 17.22 -8.51 0.20
CA SER A 122 16.67 -9.85 0.30
C SER A 122 15.57 -10.09 -0.75
N PRO A 123 15.65 -11.18 -1.52
CA PRO A 123 14.56 -11.61 -2.38
C PRO A 123 13.45 -12.35 -1.62
N ALA A 124 13.64 -12.62 -0.33
CA ALA A 124 12.59 -13.10 0.57
C ALA A 124 11.80 -11.90 1.13
N ILE A 125 10.57 -12.16 1.52
CA ILE A 125 9.68 -11.18 2.16
C ILE A 125 9.00 -11.87 3.34
N ASP A 126 8.76 -11.11 4.40
CA ASP A 126 8.27 -11.56 5.69
C ASP A 126 6.73 -11.54 5.78
N GLN A 127 6.13 -12.71 6.00
CA GLN A 127 4.70 -12.88 6.25
C GLN A 127 4.34 -12.67 7.74
N GLY A 128 4.80 -11.62 8.40
CA GLY A 128 4.53 -11.41 9.83
C GLY A 128 3.32 -10.51 10.18
N ARG A 129 2.14 -11.06 10.52
CA ARG A 129 1.22 -10.34 11.44
C ARG A 129 1.32 -10.97 12.82
N CYS A 130 2.06 -10.32 13.72
CA CYS A 130 1.77 -10.47 15.14
C CYS A 130 0.53 -9.64 15.47
N THR A 131 -0.41 -10.24 16.19
CA THR A 131 -1.56 -9.52 16.78
C THR A 131 -1.15 -8.38 17.73
N SER A 132 0.15 -8.24 18.02
CA SER A 132 0.74 -7.23 18.88
C SER A 132 1.84 -6.36 18.23
N GLN A 133 2.09 -6.45 16.92
CA GLN A 133 3.10 -5.60 16.25
C GLN A 133 2.52 -4.82 15.08
N THR A 134 2.91 -3.54 15.01
CA THR A 134 2.47 -2.54 14.03
C THR A 134 3.46 -2.38 12.87
N ALA A 135 4.51 -3.20 12.83
CA ALA A 135 5.58 -3.16 11.84
C ALA A 135 5.97 -4.59 11.42
N ASP A 136 6.57 -4.74 10.24
CA ASP A 136 7.21 -5.98 9.79
C ASP A 136 8.54 -6.25 10.56
N GLN A 137 9.21 -7.37 10.27
CA GLN A 137 10.51 -7.70 10.90
C GLN A 137 11.66 -6.73 10.57
N HIS A 138 11.50 -5.84 9.58
CA HIS A 138 12.45 -4.75 9.32
C HIS A 138 12.18 -3.50 10.16
N GLY A 139 11.06 -3.47 10.89
CA GLY A 139 10.59 -2.31 11.63
C GLY A 139 9.85 -1.29 10.74
N TYR A 140 9.48 -1.65 9.50
CA TYR A 140 8.65 -0.81 8.65
C TYR A 140 7.17 -1.03 8.99
N GLY A 141 6.53 0.01 9.50
CA GLY A 141 5.11 0.06 9.79
C GLY A 141 4.60 1.48 9.63
N ASN A 142 3.38 1.65 9.14
CA ASN A 142 2.72 2.95 9.15
C ASN A 142 2.20 3.21 10.57
N GLU A 143 2.85 4.11 11.32
CA GLU A 143 2.46 4.45 12.71
C GLU A 143 1.06 5.08 12.82
N VAL A 144 0.47 5.54 11.71
CA VAL A 144 -0.82 6.24 11.67
C VAL A 144 -1.98 5.30 11.35
N THR A 145 -1.80 4.34 10.43
CA THR A 145 -2.88 3.43 9.99
C THR A 145 -2.82 2.05 10.66
N GLY A 146 -1.68 1.68 11.26
CA GLY A 146 -1.48 0.33 11.80
C GLY A 146 -1.47 -0.77 10.74
N LEU A 147 -1.33 -0.40 9.47
CA LEU A 147 -1.15 -1.28 8.31
C LEU A 147 0.31 -1.24 7.85
N ARG A 148 0.75 -2.27 7.12
CA ARG A 148 2.12 -2.37 6.59
C ARG A 148 2.35 -1.31 5.51
N ALA A 149 3.60 -0.90 5.31
CA ALA A 149 3.98 -0.04 4.18
C ALA A 149 3.92 -0.78 2.83
N VAL A 150 3.88 -2.12 2.84
CA VAL A 150 3.71 -2.97 1.65
C VAL A 150 2.74 -4.10 2.01
N ASP A 151 1.50 -4.01 1.53
CA ASP A 151 0.44 -5.01 1.67
C ASP A 151 -0.22 -5.17 0.30
N GLN A 152 -0.20 -6.36 -0.30
CA GLN A 152 -0.86 -6.60 -1.58
C GLN A 152 -2.31 -7.06 -1.31
N PRO A 153 -3.33 -6.24 -1.60
CA PRO A 153 -4.71 -6.51 -1.20
C PRO A 153 -5.32 -7.77 -1.86
N VAL A 154 -4.63 -8.35 -2.86
CA VAL A 154 -5.06 -9.55 -3.59
C VAL A 154 -4.64 -10.85 -2.89
N VAL A 155 -3.76 -10.80 -1.90
CA VAL A 155 -3.30 -11.98 -1.16
C VAL A 155 -3.99 -12.02 0.20
N THR A 156 -4.70 -13.12 0.46
CA THR A 156 -5.45 -13.26 1.71
C THR A 156 -4.50 -13.49 2.88
N ASN A 157 -4.47 -12.54 3.81
CA ASN A 157 -3.80 -12.67 5.10
C ASN A 157 -4.28 -13.93 5.84
N LEU A 158 -3.36 -14.85 6.15
CA LEU A 158 -3.64 -16.07 6.91
C LEU A 158 -3.42 -15.82 8.42
N ASP A 159 -4.29 -16.38 9.27
CA ASP A 159 -4.22 -16.30 10.74
C ASP A 159 -3.16 -17.25 11.34
N ASP A 160 -1.99 -17.42 10.72
CA ASP A 160 -1.04 -18.52 11.03
C ASP A 160 0.29 -18.14 11.70
N GLY A 161 0.47 -16.89 12.15
CA GLY A 161 1.54 -16.50 13.08
C GLY A 161 2.66 -15.64 12.47
N CYS A 162 3.62 -15.22 13.30
CA CYS A 162 4.63 -14.20 12.96
C CYS A 162 5.94 -14.73 12.36
N ASP A 163 5.95 -15.94 11.81
CA ASP A 163 7.19 -16.62 11.47
C ASP A 163 7.43 -16.72 9.96
N ILE A 164 8.71 -16.59 9.61
CA ILE A 164 9.27 -16.38 8.27
C ILE A 164 8.83 -17.47 7.28
N GLY A 165 8.12 -17.05 6.24
CA GLY A 165 7.71 -17.85 5.09
C GLY A 165 7.30 -16.94 3.92
N ALA A 166 7.69 -17.23 2.69
CA ALA A 166 7.84 -16.19 1.67
C ALA A 166 6.54 -15.51 1.15
N PHE A 167 6.74 -14.23 0.79
CA PHE A 167 6.35 -13.43 -0.39
C PHE A 167 4.92 -12.99 -0.73
N GLU A 168 4.77 -11.65 -0.87
CA GLU A 168 3.84 -10.94 -1.76
C GLU A 168 4.62 -10.04 -2.74
N ARG A 169 4.21 -9.99 -4.02
CA ARG A 169 4.90 -9.27 -5.12
C ARG A 169 4.45 -7.81 -5.16
N GLY A 170 5.29 -6.78 -5.25
CA GLY A 170 6.74 -6.77 -5.25
C GLY A 170 7.26 -5.34 -5.14
N ALA A 171 8.43 -5.18 -4.51
CA ALA A 171 9.19 -3.95 -4.61
C ALA A 171 9.94 -3.96 -5.95
N THR A 172 9.45 -3.18 -6.91
CA THR A 172 10.38 -2.42 -7.74
C THR A 172 11.24 -1.62 -6.76
N THR A 173 12.56 -1.66 -6.86
CA THR A 173 13.48 -0.92 -5.97
C THR A 173 13.45 0.60 -6.22
N THR A 174 12.35 1.09 -6.76
CA THR A 174 12.04 2.47 -7.08
C THR A 174 10.60 2.65 -6.68
N ASN A 175 10.38 3.52 -5.68
CA ASN A 175 9.07 4.07 -5.36
C ASN A 175 8.46 4.57 -6.68
N ASP A 176 7.35 3.97 -7.11
CA ASP A 176 6.61 4.50 -8.25
C ASP A 176 5.90 5.76 -7.76
N PRO A 177 6.15 6.94 -8.36
CA PRO A 177 5.59 8.18 -7.82
C PRO A 177 4.07 8.18 -7.96
N PRO A 178 3.36 8.85 -7.03
CA PRO A 178 1.93 9.08 -7.15
C PRO A 178 1.56 9.70 -8.49
N VAL A 179 0.38 9.35 -9.00
CA VAL A 179 -0.24 10.00 -10.16
C VAL A 179 -1.49 10.72 -9.68
N ALA A 180 -1.39 12.05 -9.57
CA ALA A 180 -2.51 12.91 -9.19
C ALA A 180 -3.28 13.38 -10.42
N ASN A 181 -4.61 13.27 -10.41
CA ASN A 181 -5.49 13.66 -11.51
C ASN A 181 -6.36 14.86 -11.12
N ASP A 182 -6.51 15.81 -12.04
CA ASP A 182 -7.34 16.99 -11.80
C ASP A 182 -8.80 16.61 -11.52
N ASP A 183 -9.40 17.30 -10.55
CA ASP A 183 -10.78 17.08 -10.12
C ASP A 183 -11.72 18.17 -10.59
N SER A 184 -13.00 17.82 -10.74
CA SER A 184 -14.03 18.78 -11.08
C SER A 184 -15.34 18.52 -10.34
N TYR A 185 -15.88 19.57 -9.74
CA TYR A 185 -17.13 19.54 -8.98
C TYR A 185 -18.05 20.67 -9.45
N THR A 186 -19.36 20.43 -9.35
CA THR A 186 -20.38 21.46 -9.54
C THR A 186 -21.12 21.64 -8.22
N VAL A 187 -21.11 22.87 -7.70
CA VAL A 187 -21.67 23.20 -6.39
C VAL A 187 -22.67 24.34 -6.52
N LEU A 188 -23.54 24.49 -5.53
CA LEU A 188 -24.46 25.62 -5.44
C LEU A 188 -23.86 26.67 -4.50
N GLU A 189 -24.02 27.96 -4.84
CA GLU A 189 -23.75 29.01 -3.85
C GLU A 189 -24.67 28.88 -2.63
N ASP A 190 -24.28 29.50 -1.52
CA ASP A 190 -25.01 29.54 -0.23
C ASP A 190 -25.25 28.17 0.43
N VAL A 191 -24.62 27.12 -0.09
CA VAL A 191 -24.66 25.77 0.46
C VAL A 191 -23.24 25.32 0.74
N LEU A 192 -22.99 24.82 1.95
CA LEU A 192 -21.75 24.14 2.27
C LEU A 192 -21.67 22.86 1.42
N PHE A 193 -20.63 22.76 0.60
CA PHE A 193 -20.32 21.55 -0.15
C PHE A 193 -19.41 20.66 0.71
N GLU A 194 -19.68 19.35 0.72
CA GLU A 194 -18.87 18.34 1.39
C GLU A 194 -18.61 17.20 0.40
N ALA A 195 -17.33 16.89 0.19
CA ALA A 195 -16.85 15.70 -0.50
C ALA A 195 -16.22 14.78 0.55
N THR A 196 -16.68 13.53 0.63
CA THR A 196 -16.25 12.51 1.60
C THR A 196 -15.67 11.29 0.89
N ASP A 197 -14.48 10.89 1.31
CA ASP A 197 -14.00 9.51 1.17
C ASP A 197 -14.52 8.71 2.39
N LEU A 198 -15.43 7.76 2.17
CA LEU A 198 -16.06 7.00 3.26
C LEU A 198 -15.39 5.64 3.50
N ASP A 199 -14.49 5.16 2.63
CA ASP A 199 -13.97 3.79 2.73
C ASP A 199 -12.48 3.60 2.40
N GLY A 200 -11.76 4.65 1.99
CA GLY A 200 -10.31 4.61 1.76
C GLY A 200 -9.90 3.70 0.60
N GLN A 201 -10.80 3.41 -0.34
CA GLN A 201 -10.53 2.56 -1.51
C GLN A 201 -10.73 3.33 -2.83
N THR A 202 -9.64 3.54 -3.56
CA THR A 202 -9.59 4.21 -4.88
C THR A 202 -10.13 3.35 -6.03
N THR A 203 -11.34 2.79 -5.91
CA THR A 203 -11.95 2.02 -7.01
C THR A 203 -12.81 2.90 -7.91
N SER A 204 -12.40 3.00 -9.18
CA SER A 204 -13.14 3.72 -10.21
C SER A 204 -14.58 3.18 -10.34
N GLY A 205 -15.56 3.94 -9.85
CA GLY A 205 -16.98 3.62 -10.02
C GLY A 205 -17.81 3.53 -8.73
N ASP A 206 -17.23 3.78 -7.56
CA ASP A 206 -18.03 4.05 -6.37
C ASP A 206 -18.55 5.50 -6.40
N SER A 207 -19.83 5.66 -6.12
CA SER A 207 -20.49 6.97 -5.97
C SER A 207 -20.47 7.47 -4.52
N ALA A 208 -19.72 6.79 -3.65
CA ALA A 208 -19.47 7.12 -2.26
C ALA A 208 -18.03 7.60 -1.96
N ASP A 209 -17.20 7.75 -3.01
CA ASP A 209 -15.84 8.28 -2.92
C ASP A 209 -15.72 9.47 -3.88
N ASP A 210 -15.98 10.67 -3.36
CA ASP A 210 -15.89 11.93 -4.10
C ASP A 210 -14.78 12.85 -3.58
N GLY A 211 -13.88 12.34 -2.73
CA GLY A 211 -12.68 13.05 -2.29
C GLY A 211 -11.68 13.28 -3.43
N VAL A 212 -10.70 14.16 -3.20
CA VAL A 212 -9.69 14.52 -4.22
C VAL A 212 -8.78 13.35 -4.58
N LEU A 213 -8.70 12.31 -3.75
CA LEU A 213 -7.88 11.12 -4.02
C LEU A 213 -8.63 10.04 -4.81
N ALA A 214 -9.94 10.20 -5.06
CA ALA A 214 -10.80 9.14 -5.60
C ALA A 214 -10.40 8.69 -7.02
N ASN A 215 -9.79 9.58 -7.80
CA ASN A 215 -9.28 9.34 -9.14
C ASN A 215 -7.75 9.22 -9.20
N ASP A 216 -7.06 9.28 -8.05
CA ASP A 216 -5.61 9.21 -7.96
C ASP A 216 -5.14 7.78 -7.80
N THR A 217 -3.92 7.53 -8.27
CA THR A 217 -3.36 6.16 -8.24
C THR A 217 -1.90 6.15 -7.87
N ASP A 218 -1.53 5.09 -7.17
CA ASP A 218 -0.17 4.69 -6.89
C ASP A 218 -0.11 3.15 -6.98
N SER A 219 0.94 2.61 -7.60
CA SER A 219 1.04 1.17 -7.87
C SER A 219 1.60 0.36 -6.72
N ASP A 220 2.23 1.01 -5.73
CA ASP A 220 2.92 0.32 -4.64
C ASP A 220 2.52 0.79 -3.23
N SER A 221 1.81 1.92 -3.11
CA SER A 221 1.47 2.54 -1.83
C SER A 221 0.05 3.13 -1.78
N SER A 222 -0.46 3.38 -0.57
CA SER A 222 -1.71 4.13 -0.38
C SER A 222 -1.43 5.63 -0.33
N LEU A 223 -2.31 6.44 -0.92
CA LEU A 223 -2.15 7.90 -0.98
C LEU A 223 -2.80 8.62 0.20
N PHE A 224 -2.25 9.79 0.54
CA PHE A 224 -2.86 10.78 1.42
C PHE A 224 -2.55 12.20 0.94
N VAL A 225 -3.34 13.19 1.38
CA VAL A 225 -3.09 14.60 1.09
C VAL A 225 -2.06 15.16 2.07
N SER A 226 -0.90 15.56 1.55
CA SER A 226 0.22 16.08 2.36
C SER A 226 0.10 17.56 2.73
N ASN A 227 -0.69 18.34 1.99
CA ASN A 227 -0.88 19.78 2.17
C ASN A 227 -2.28 20.16 2.70
N GLY A 228 -2.93 19.26 3.44
CA GLY A 228 -4.25 19.50 4.03
C GLY A 228 -4.30 20.69 5.01
N GLY A 229 -5.51 21.13 5.32
CA GLY A 229 -5.81 22.22 6.24
C GLY A 229 -6.85 23.21 5.72
N SER A 230 -6.93 24.36 6.39
CA SER A 230 -7.89 25.44 6.10
C SER A 230 -7.27 26.56 5.28
N PHE A 231 -7.85 26.89 4.12
CA PHE A 231 -7.36 27.94 3.24
C PHE A 231 -8.47 28.55 2.38
N THR A 232 -8.11 29.57 1.59
CA THR A 232 -9.02 30.22 0.64
C THR A 232 -8.72 29.73 -0.76
N ALA A 233 -9.73 29.31 -1.51
CA ALA A 233 -9.58 28.94 -2.92
C ALA A 233 -9.20 30.15 -3.79
N ASP A 234 -8.56 29.90 -4.92
CA ASP A 234 -8.29 30.90 -5.94
C ASP A 234 -9.55 31.19 -6.79
N GLY A 235 -9.49 32.24 -7.62
CA GLY A 235 -10.59 32.63 -8.50
C GLY A 235 -11.72 33.32 -7.74
N LEU A 236 -12.88 32.67 -7.64
CA LEU A 236 -14.05 33.17 -6.90
C LEU A 236 -13.75 33.36 -5.40
N GLY A 237 -12.77 32.64 -4.85
CA GLY A 237 -12.52 32.59 -3.41
C GLY A 237 -13.36 31.52 -2.72
N GLY A 238 -13.65 31.74 -1.44
CA GLY A 238 -14.36 30.78 -0.59
C GLY A 238 -13.41 29.98 0.30
N SER A 239 -13.91 29.51 1.45
CA SER A 239 -13.11 28.76 2.41
C SER A 239 -13.16 27.27 2.08
N VAL A 240 -11.98 26.64 2.09
CA VAL A 240 -11.76 25.20 1.93
C VAL A 240 -11.23 24.65 3.24
N GLU A 241 -11.75 23.49 3.67
CA GLU A 241 -11.13 22.65 4.68
C GLU A 241 -10.82 21.29 4.04
N LEU A 242 -9.54 21.00 3.80
CA LEU A 242 -9.07 19.77 3.15
C LEU A 242 -8.45 18.83 4.18
N ALA A 243 -8.97 17.60 4.26
CA ALA A 243 -8.48 16.57 5.16
C ALA A 243 -7.41 15.69 4.49
N ALA A 244 -6.63 14.99 5.32
CA ALA A 244 -5.53 14.14 4.85
C ALA A 244 -6.01 12.89 4.09
N ASP A 245 -7.26 12.45 4.33
CA ASP A 245 -7.92 11.35 3.62
C ASP A 245 -8.46 11.77 2.24
N GLY A 246 -8.27 13.03 1.83
CA GLY A 246 -8.77 13.52 0.54
C GLY A 246 -10.20 14.06 0.59
N GLY A 247 -10.91 13.90 1.71
CA GLY A 247 -12.19 14.59 1.93
C GLY A 247 -12.00 16.09 2.08
N PHE A 248 -12.98 16.89 1.63
CA PHE A 248 -12.94 18.34 1.83
C PHE A 248 -14.31 18.99 1.94
N THR A 249 -14.34 20.18 2.54
CA THR A 249 -15.52 21.05 2.51
C THR A 249 -15.20 22.36 1.80
N TYR A 250 -16.20 22.94 1.12
CA TYR A 250 -16.09 24.23 0.45
C TYR A 250 -17.32 25.10 0.72
N GLN A 251 -17.06 26.36 1.09
CA GLN A 251 -18.07 27.39 1.25
C GLN A 251 -17.74 28.58 0.34
N SER A 252 -18.58 28.83 -0.67
CA SER A 252 -18.44 29.98 -1.55
C SER A 252 -18.72 31.30 -0.81
N PRO A 253 -18.23 32.45 -1.31
CA PRO A 253 -18.76 33.75 -0.92
C PRO A 253 -20.28 33.82 -1.20
N ALA A 254 -21.03 34.50 -0.33
CA ALA A 254 -22.47 34.64 -0.47
C ALA A 254 -22.85 35.43 -1.73
N ASP A 255 -23.94 35.03 -2.37
CA ASP A 255 -24.52 35.64 -3.57
C ASP A 255 -23.53 35.79 -4.75
N GLN A 256 -22.52 34.91 -4.82
CA GLN A 256 -21.52 34.87 -5.88
C GLN A 256 -21.41 33.49 -6.54
N SER A 257 -21.46 33.51 -7.87
CA SER A 257 -21.22 32.36 -8.76
C SER A 257 -19.98 32.57 -9.61
N GLY A 258 -19.35 31.47 -10.04
CA GLY A 258 -18.10 31.52 -10.79
C GLY A 258 -17.26 30.27 -10.61
N LEU A 259 -15.99 30.36 -11.00
CA LEU A 259 -15.02 29.28 -10.88
C LEU A 259 -14.11 29.54 -9.68
N ALA A 260 -14.03 28.58 -8.76
CA ALA A 260 -13.01 28.50 -7.72
C ALA A 260 -12.05 27.35 -8.02
N THR A 261 -10.77 27.51 -7.67
CA THR A 261 -9.76 26.46 -7.85
C THR A 261 -8.85 26.35 -6.64
N PHE A 262 -8.34 25.17 -6.37
CA PHE A 262 -7.22 24.99 -5.43
C PHE A 262 -6.37 23.80 -5.83
N GLU A 263 -5.11 23.76 -5.37
CA GLU A 263 -4.20 22.64 -5.59
C GLU A 263 -4.11 21.77 -4.35
N TYR A 264 -4.02 20.46 -4.54
CA TYR A 264 -3.66 19.51 -3.49
C TYR A 264 -2.41 18.72 -3.90
N THR A 265 -1.82 18.03 -2.94
CA THR A 265 -0.62 17.20 -3.15
C THR A 265 -0.86 15.81 -2.59
N ALA A 266 -1.12 14.86 -3.48
CA ALA A 266 -1.17 13.43 -3.17
C ALA A 266 0.25 12.93 -2.87
N SER A 267 0.41 12.15 -1.80
CA SER A 267 1.69 11.59 -1.38
C SER A 267 1.53 10.16 -0.87
N ASP A 268 2.54 9.34 -1.14
CA ASP A 268 2.74 8.01 -0.57
C ASP A 268 3.64 8.04 0.70
N GLY A 269 4.12 9.22 1.09
CA GLY A 269 5.06 9.46 2.20
C GLY A 269 6.53 9.54 1.79
N SER A 270 6.87 9.18 0.55
CA SER A 270 8.21 9.26 -0.06
C SER A 270 8.26 10.27 -1.21
N ASP A 271 7.36 10.10 -2.19
CA ASP A 271 7.16 10.99 -3.34
C ASP A 271 5.77 11.65 -3.26
N SER A 272 5.54 12.57 -4.20
CA SER A 272 4.30 13.33 -4.27
C SER A 272 4.02 13.84 -5.66
N ASP A 273 2.75 13.94 -6.01
CA ASP A 273 2.27 14.63 -7.21
C ASP A 273 1.13 15.59 -6.85
N SER A 274 0.94 16.62 -7.67
CA SER A 274 -0.04 17.67 -7.41
C SER A 274 -1.04 17.80 -8.54
N ALA A 275 -2.30 17.96 -8.16
CA ALA A 275 -3.41 18.17 -9.08
C ALA A 275 -4.29 19.34 -8.63
N THR A 276 -5.11 19.81 -9.56
CA THR A 276 -6.00 20.96 -9.38
C THR A 276 -7.45 20.51 -9.21
N VAL A 277 -8.10 21.01 -8.18
CA VAL A 277 -9.55 20.91 -8.01
C VAL A 277 -10.22 22.14 -8.65
N SER A 278 -11.19 21.90 -9.53
CA SER A 278 -12.04 22.94 -10.15
C SER A 278 -13.48 22.89 -9.65
N LEU A 279 -13.93 23.94 -8.98
CA LEU A 279 -15.28 24.10 -8.44
C LEU A 279 -16.10 25.07 -9.28
N THR A 280 -17.07 24.57 -10.03
CA THR A 280 -18.05 25.41 -10.75
C THR A 280 -19.21 25.75 -9.81
N VAL A 281 -19.23 26.97 -9.28
CA VAL A 281 -20.28 27.47 -8.40
C VAL A 281 -21.44 28.03 -9.22
N LEU A 282 -22.60 27.41 -9.12
CA LEU A 282 -23.82 27.82 -9.81
C LEU A 282 -24.64 28.79 -8.94
N PRO A 283 -25.29 29.78 -9.57
CA PRO A 283 -26.14 30.72 -8.85
C PRO A 283 -27.41 30.04 -8.31
N VAL A 284 -27.86 30.49 -7.15
CA VAL A 284 -29.11 30.13 -6.50
C VAL A 284 -30.02 31.35 -6.50
N ASN A 285 -31.34 31.14 -6.64
CA ASN A 285 -32.26 32.27 -6.71
C ASN A 285 -32.64 32.79 -5.31
N ASP A 286 -32.26 34.03 -5.02
CA ASP A 286 -32.65 34.71 -3.78
C ASP A 286 -34.04 35.33 -3.80
N ALA A 287 -34.61 35.48 -2.60
CA ALA A 287 -35.82 36.25 -2.43
C ALA A 287 -35.53 37.76 -2.61
N PRO A 288 -36.42 38.53 -3.24
CA PRO A 288 -36.22 39.98 -3.40
C PRO A 288 -36.13 40.68 -2.03
N GLY A 289 -35.01 41.33 -1.77
CA GLY A 289 -34.80 42.19 -0.61
C GLY A 289 -35.21 43.64 -0.89
N PHE A 290 -35.88 44.30 0.07
CA PHE A 290 -36.13 45.74 0.02
C PHE A 290 -35.51 46.40 1.26
N THR A 291 -34.61 47.35 1.07
CA THR A 291 -34.18 48.26 2.13
C THR A 291 -35.16 49.43 2.17
N ALA A 292 -36.01 49.51 3.20
CA ALA A 292 -36.86 50.67 3.37
C ALA A 292 -35.99 51.93 3.52
N ALA A 293 -36.29 52.97 2.74
CA ALA A 293 -35.65 54.26 2.91
C ALA A 293 -35.81 54.72 4.37
N SER A 294 -34.71 55.09 5.01
CA SER A 294 -34.68 55.54 6.42
C SER A 294 -35.38 56.89 6.65
N ALA A 295 -35.80 57.56 5.58
CA ALA A 295 -36.56 58.80 5.66
C ALA A 295 -38.05 58.48 5.83
N LEU A 296 -38.59 58.81 7.00
CA LEU A 296 -40.03 59.07 7.14
C LEU A 296 -40.36 60.24 6.20
N VAL A 297 -41.09 59.95 5.12
CA VAL A 297 -41.68 60.98 4.27
C VAL A 297 -43.02 61.35 4.89
N GLU A 298 -43.05 62.41 5.69
CA GLU A 298 -44.31 63.01 6.12
C GLU A 298 -44.94 63.74 4.93
N VAL A 299 -46.12 63.30 4.52
CA VAL A 299 -46.88 63.90 3.42
C VAL A 299 -48.07 64.64 4.04
N ASP A 300 -48.16 65.94 3.78
CA ASP A 300 -49.34 66.74 4.11
C ASP A 300 -50.54 66.21 3.29
N GLU A 301 -51.73 66.15 3.89
CA GLU A 301 -52.99 65.79 3.21
C GLU A 301 -53.31 66.69 2.01
N SER A 302 -52.70 67.88 1.96
CA SER A 302 -52.80 68.83 0.85
C SER A 302 -51.63 68.74 -0.15
N ALA A 303 -50.67 67.84 0.04
CA ALA A 303 -49.54 67.70 -0.85
C ALA A 303 -49.94 67.08 -2.20
N GLY A 304 -49.41 67.63 -3.29
CA GLY A 304 -49.50 67.01 -4.61
C GLY A 304 -48.76 65.67 -4.70
N PRO A 305 -48.79 64.99 -5.86
CA PRO A 305 -48.14 63.68 -6.04
C PRO A 305 -46.70 63.69 -5.53
N GLN A 306 -46.39 62.76 -4.62
CA GLN A 306 -45.04 62.56 -4.11
C GLN A 306 -44.39 61.36 -4.82
N THR A 307 -43.11 61.52 -5.17
CA THR A 307 -42.28 60.42 -5.66
C THR A 307 -41.29 60.09 -4.56
N VAL A 308 -41.45 58.92 -3.95
CA VAL A 308 -40.47 58.38 -3.01
C VAL A 308 -39.51 57.52 -3.82
N SER A 309 -38.23 57.88 -3.83
CA SER A 309 -37.19 57.04 -4.43
C SER A 309 -36.83 55.96 -3.42
N GLY A 310 -37.11 54.71 -3.79
CA GLY A 310 -36.61 53.53 -3.08
C GLY A 310 -35.22 53.13 -3.54
#